data_AF-A0A834I407-F1
#
_entry.id   AF-A0A834I407-F1
#
_cell.length_a   1.000
_cell.length_b   1.000
_cell.length_c   1.000
_cell.angle_alpha   90.00
_cell.angle_beta   90.00
_cell.angle_gamma   90.00
#
_symmetry.space_group_name_H-M   'P 1'
#
loop_
_entity.id
_entity.type
_entity.pdbx_description
1 polymer ?
#
loop_
_entity_poly.entity_id
_entity_poly.type
_entity_poly.pdbx_seq_one_letter_code
_entity_poly.pdbx_strand_id
1 'polypeptide(L)'
;LVRTQQRINNGLNVLQYYTTRPWYFHNEKLEKLHDSLKPKDQEVFYVDKGQVMNDDYMINYILGARKYCVHEEPETIPYARRVLKRLYYLDVLKNTMNRAVTYILNEP
;
A
#
# COMPACT_ATOMS: atom_id res chain seq x y z
N LEU A 1 -2.93 -29.14 -7.07
CA LEU A 1 -2.20 -27.89 -7.39
C LEU A 1 -3.04 -26.91 -8.19
N VAL A 2 -3.54 -27.25 -9.39
CA VAL A 2 -4.33 -26.34 -10.25
C VAL A 2 -5.59 -25.79 -9.56
N ARG A 3 -6.38 -26.64 -8.90
CA ARG A 3 -7.59 -26.22 -8.16
C ARG A 3 -7.33 -25.21 -7.03
N THR A 4 -6.21 -25.36 -6.33
CA THR A 4 -5.82 -24.44 -5.25
C THR A 4 -5.42 -23.08 -5.84
N GLN A 5 -4.63 -23.08 -6.91
CA GLN A 5 -4.23 -21.87 -7.62
C GLN A 5 -5.46 -21.11 -8.16
N GLN A 6 -6.45 -21.83 -8.68
CA GLN A 6 -7.68 -21.24 -9.21
C GLN A 6 -8.51 -20.55 -8.13
N ARG A 7 -8.60 -21.14 -6.92
CA ARG A 7 -9.26 -20.51 -5.77
C ARG A 7 -8.53 -19.26 -5.30
N ILE A 8 -7.20 -19.31 -5.23
CA ILE A 8 -6.37 -18.15 -4.87
C ILE A 8 -6.56 -17.03 -5.90
N ASN A 9 -6.51 -17.36 -7.19
CA ASN A 9 -6.66 -16.40 -8.27
C ASN A 9 -8.04 -15.70 -8.25
N ASN A 10 -9.11 -16.47 -8.01
CA ASN A 10 -10.45 -15.91 -7.87
C ASN A 10 -10.56 -14.95 -6.67
N GLY A 11 -9.95 -15.30 -5.53
CA GLY A 11 -9.90 -14.42 -4.36
C GLY A 11 -9.12 -13.13 -4.62
N LEU A 12 -7.98 -13.24 -5.31
CA LEU A 12 -7.16 -12.09 -5.68
C LEU A 12 -7.89 -11.13 -6.62
N ASN A 13 -8.64 -11.64 -7.60
CA ASN A 13 -9.42 -10.80 -8.52
C ASN A 13 -10.47 -9.95 -7.77
N VAL A 14 -11.16 -10.54 -6.79
CA VAL A 14 -12.14 -9.81 -5.97
C VAL A 14 -11.43 -8.81 -5.06
N LEU A 15 -10.35 -9.22 -4.41
CA LEU A 15 -9.59 -8.35 -3.51
C LEU A 15 -9.03 -7.14 -4.25
N GLN A 16 -8.47 -7.34 -5.45
CA GLN A 16 -7.91 -6.30 -6.29
C GLN A 16 -8.90 -5.17 -6.52
N TYR A 17 -10.15 -5.48 -6.84
CA TYR A 17 -11.20 -4.48 -7.04
C TYR A 17 -11.34 -3.53 -5.83
N TYR A 18 -11.24 -4.06 -4.60
CA TYR A 18 -11.40 -3.28 -3.38
C TYR A 18 -10.11 -2.61 -2.91
N THR A 19 -8.94 -3.19 -3.19
CA THR A 19 -7.65 -2.68 -2.68
C THR A 19 -6.94 -1.74 -3.64
N THR A 20 -7.15 -1.84 -4.96
CA THR A 20 -6.39 -1.05 -5.96
C THR A 20 -7.15 0.13 -6.51
N ARG A 21 -8.45 0.28 -6.19
CA ARG A 21 -9.21 1.46 -6.60
C ARG A 21 -8.96 2.58 -5.59
N PRO A 22 -8.49 3.76 -6.03
CA PRO A 22 -8.34 4.89 -5.15
C PRO A 22 -9.72 5.30 -4.61
N TRP A 23 -9.80 5.51 -3.30
CA TRP A 23 -10.97 6.07 -2.66
C TRP A 23 -10.91 7.59 -2.76
N TYR A 24 -11.76 8.17 -3.61
CA TYR A 24 -11.92 9.62 -3.70
C TYR A 24 -12.96 10.08 -2.69
N PHE A 25 -12.51 10.46 -1.50
CA PHE A 25 -13.35 11.18 -0.54
C PHE A 25 -13.46 12.64 -1.00
N HIS A 26 -14.69 13.10 -1.25
CA HIS A 26 -14.96 14.47 -1.66
C HIS A 26 -15.41 15.27 -0.43
N ASN A 27 -14.53 16.13 0.09
CA ASN A 27 -14.73 16.82 1.37
C ASN A 27 -15.11 18.30 1.18
N GLU A 28 -15.38 18.75 -0.05
CA GLU A 28 -15.55 20.17 -0.40
C GLU A 28 -16.63 20.89 0.43
N LYS A 29 -17.74 20.19 0.75
CA LYS A 29 -18.82 20.77 1.57
C LYS A 29 -18.42 20.92 3.03
N LEU A 30 -17.63 19.97 3.52
CA LEU A 30 -17.15 19.96 4.91
C LEU A 30 -16.08 21.05 5.11
N GLU A 31 -15.23 21.28 4.12
CA GLU A 31 -14.28 22.38 4.10
C GLU A 31 -14.99 23.75 4.08
N LYS A 32 -15.97 23.93 3.19
CA LYS A 32 -16.79 25.17 3.13
C LYS A 32 -17.55 25.43 4.43
N LEU A 33 -18.08 24.36 5.06
CA LEU A 33 -18.74 24.48 6.35
C LEU A 33 -17.75 24.94 7.43
N HIS A 34 -16.57 24.32 7.50
CA HIS A 34 -15.54 24.73 8.45
C HIS A 34 -15.15 26.19 8.28
N ASP A 35 -14.98 26.67 7.04
CA ASP A 35 -14.60 28.06 6.77
C ASP A 35 -15.72 29.07 7.14
N SER A 36 -16.97 28.61 7.19
CA SER A 36 -18.10 29.42 7.63
C SER A 36 -18.26 29.50 9.15
N LEU A 37 -17.55 28.66 9.92
CA LEU A 37 -17.61 28.65 11.38
C LEU A 37 -16.80 29.81 11.99
N LYS A 38 -17.22 30.28 13.17
CA LYS A 38 -16.46 31.26 13.94
C LYS A 38 -15.17 30.63 14.47
N PRO A 39 -14.11 31.43 14.73
CA PRO A 39 -12.84 30.90 15.26
C PRO A 39 -13.00 30.03 16.51
N LYS A 40 -13.89 30.43 17.42
CA LYS A 40 -14.21 29.67 18.64
C LYS A 40 -14.88 28.32 18.35
N ASP A 41 -15.73 28.26 17.34
CA ASP A 41 -16.42 27.03 16.95
C ASP A 41 -15.51 26.12 16.12
N GLN A 42 -14.55 26.67 15.37
CA GLN A 42 -13.51 25.90 14.69
C GLN A 42 -12.58 25.18 15.67
N GLU A 43 -12.25 25.81 16.81
CA GLU A 43 -11.47 25.15 17.87
C GLU A 43 -12.25 24.01 18.56
N VAL A 44 -13.55 24.19 18.76
CA VAL A 44 -14.42 23.16 19.35
C VAL A 44 -14.67 22.00 18.36
N PHE A 45 -14.85 22.32 17.08
CA PHE A 45 -15.10 21.37 16.00
C PHE A 45 -13.90 21.28 15.07
N TYR A 46 -12.79 20.78 15.62
CA TYR A 46 -11.55 20.59 14.87
C TYR A 46 -11.76 19.68 13.66
N VAL A 47 -11.52 20.22 12.46
CA VAL A 47 -11.48 19.47 11.21
C VAL A 47 -10.02 19.38 10.79
N ASP A 48 -9.46 18.17 10.82
CA ASP A 48 -8.14 17.93 10.24
C ASP A 48 -8.21 18.10 8.72
N LYS A 49 -7.65 19.20 8.23
CA LYS A 49 -7.65 19.57 6.81
C LYS A 49 -6.52 18.92 6.02
N GLY A 50 -5.60 18.15 6.63
CA GLY A 50 -4.48 17.63 5.85
C GLY A 50 -3.36 16.87 6.56
N GLN A 51 -3.47 16.51 7.85
CA GLN A 51 -2.47 15.66 8.50
C GLN A 51 -2.75 14.17 8.31
N VAL A 52 -3.09 13.75 7.08
CA VAL A 52 -3.64 12.41 6.90
C VAL A 52 -2.59 11.29 6.91
N MET A 53 -1.29 11.57 6.74
CA MET A 53 -0.24 10.57 7.01
C MET A 53 1.05 11.22 7.44
N ASN A 54 1.26 11.37 8.75
CA ASN A 54 2.60 11.54 9.27
C ASN A 54 3.38 10.23 9.00
N ASP A 55 4.59 10.32 8.45
CA ASP A 55 5.44 9.15 8.18
C ASP A 55 5.63 8.30 9.44
N ASP A 56 5.73 8.96 10.61
CA ASP A 56 5.83 8.29 11.90
C ASP A 56 4.58 7.47 12.26
N TYR A 57 3.39 7.95 11.92
CA TYR A 57 2.15 7.20 12.13
C TYR A 57 2.17 5.91 11.29
N MET A 58 2.54 6.02 10.02
CA MET A 58 2.62 4.86 9.12
C MET A 58 3.70 3.87 9.56
N ILE A 59 4.86 4.35 10.00
CA ILE A 59 5.92 3.49 10.54
C ILE A 59 5.43 2.73 11.77
N ASN A 60 4.81 3.42 12.74
CA ASN A 60 4.30 2.80 13.96
C ASN A 60 3.17 1.81 13.66
N TYR A 61 2.28 2.15 12.73
CA TYR A 61 1.23 1.25 12.27
C TYR A 61 1.79 -0.05 11.68
N ILE A 62 2.77 0.05 10.77
CA ILE A 62 3.40 -1.12 10.15
C ILE A 62 4.14 -1.98 11.17
N LEU A 63 4.85 -1.37 12.12
CA LEU A 63 5.53 -2.08 13.21
C LEU A 63 4.52 -2.80 14.14
N GLY A 64 3.41 -2.14 14.47
CA GLY A 64 2.32 -2.73 15.24
C GLY A 64 1.66 -3.91 14.53
N ALA A 65 1.30 -3.74 13.26
CA ALA A 65 0.70 -4.80 12.44
C ALA A 65 1.64 -6.03 12.34
N ARG A 66 2.94 -5.82 12.17
CA ARG A 66 3.93 -6.90 12.18
C ARG A 66 3.95 -7.67 13.50
N LYS A 67 4.01 -6.94 14.61
CA LYS A 67 4.10 -7.55 15.95
C LYS A 67 2.81 -8.28 16.34
N TYR A 68 1.65 -7.69 16.08
CA TYR A 68 0.38 -8.18 16.61
C TYR A 68 -0.45 -9.02 15.63
N CYS A 69 -0.40 -8.72 14.32
CA CYS A 69 -1.16 -9.51 13.33
C CYS A 69 -0.34 -10.68 12.79
N VAL A 70 0.94 -10.43 12.49
CA VAL A 70 1.85 -11.42 11.89
C VAL A 70 2.63 -12.20 12.95
N HIS A 71 2.64 -11.73 14.20
CA HIS A 71 3.38 -12.33 15.32
C HIS A 71 4.90 -12.43 15.05
N GLU A 72 5.45 -11.47 14.29
CA GLU A 72 6.89 -11.38 14.03
C GLU A 72 7.56 -10.41 15.00
N GLU A 73 8.69 -10.84 15.59
CA GLU A 73 9.49 -9.97 16.45
C GLU A 73 10.24 -8.90 15.63
N PRO A 74 10.45 -7.69 16.18
CA PRO A 74 11.15 -6.60 15.48
C PRO A 74 12.58 -6.95 15.05
N GLU A 75 13.21 -7.91 15.73
CA GLU A 75 14.57 -8.38 15.43
C GLU A 75 14.69 -9.06 14.06
N THR A 76 13.56 -9.49 13.48
CA THR A 76 13.49 -10.13 12.16
C THR A 76 13.54 -9.13 10.99
N ILE A 77 13.38 -7.83 11.26
CA ILE A 77 13.42 -6.76 10.25
C ILE A 77 14.70 -6.80 9.38
N PRO A 78 15.92 -6.89 9.92
CA PRO A 78 17.14 -6.98 9.09
C PRO A 78 17.14 -8.21 8.17
N TYR A 79 16.60 -9.35 8.63
CA TYR A 79 16.48 -10.55 7.81
C TYR A 79 15.47 -10.33 6.67
N ALA A 80 14.28 -9.80 6.97
CA ALA A 80 13.26 -9.49 5.98
C ALA A 80 13.79 -8.51 4.91
N ARG A 81 14.58 -7.50 5.30
CA ARG A 81 15.24 -6.57 4.36
C ARG A 81 16.22 -7.28 3.43
N ARG A 82 16.97 -8.28 3.91
CA ARG A 82 17.89 -9.07 3.06
C ARG A 82 17.12 -9.93 2.06
N VAL A 83 16.02 -10.55 2.49
CA VAL A 83 15.15 -11.34 1.61
C VAL A 83 14.55 -10.44 0.53
N LEU A 84 14.03 -9.27 0.88
CA LEU A 84 13.47 -8.32 -0.09
C LEU A 84 14.51 -7.86 -1.11
N LYS A 85 15.75 -7.56 -0.68
CA LYS A 85 16.85 -7.22 -1.59
C LYS A 85 17.15 -8.36 -2.58
N ARG A 86 17.20 -9.61 -2.11
CA ARG A 86 17.40 -10.78 -2.98
C ARG A 86 16.27 -10.91 -4.01
N LEU A 87 15.02 -10.77 -3.57
CA LEU A 87 13.85 -10.81 -4.46
C LEU A 87 13.89 -9.69 -5.50
N TYR A 88 14.31 -8.48 -5.12
CA TYR A 88 14.48 -7.37 -6.05
C TYR A 88 15.50 -7.68 -7.15
N TYR A 89 16.67 -8.22 -6.80
CA TYR A 89 17.66 -8.60 -7.82
C TYR A 89 17.15 -9.70 -8.74
N LEU A 90 16.42 -10.69 -8.21
CA LEU A 90 15.79 -11.73 -9.02
C LEU A 90 14.74 -11.17 -9.97
N ASP A 91 13.91 -10.23 -9.52
CA ASP A 91 12.89 -9.60 -10.36
C ASP A 91 13.53 -8.73 -11.45
N VAL A 92 14.58 -7.97 -11.13
CA VAL A 92 15.35 -7.21 -12.11
C VAL A 92 15.93 -8.14 -13.17
N LEU A 93 16.59 -9.23 -12.77
CA LEU A 93 17.18 -10.21 -13.70
C LEU A 93 16.12 -10.85 -14.60
N LYS A 94 14.99 -11.28 -14.02
CA LYS A 94 13.86 -11.82 -14.76
C LYS A 94 13.32 -10.79 -15.77
N ASN A 95 13.13 -9.55 -15.35
CA ASN A 95 12.60 -8.50 -16.22
C ASN A 95 13.58 -8.13 -17.33
N THR A 96 14.89 -8.10 -17.07
CA THR A 96 15.90 -7.88 -18.11
C THR A 96 15.93 -9.02 -19.12
N MET A 97 15.84 -10.27 -18.66
CA MET A 97 15.77 -11.44 -19.54
C MET A 97 14.51 -11.43 -20.39
N ASN A 98 13.35 -11.15 -19.79
CA ASN A 98 12.08 -11.04 -20.51
C ASN A 98 12.14 -9.96 -21.60
N ARG A 99 12.73 -8.80 -21.29
CA ARG A 99 12.96 -7.72 -22.27
C ARG A 99 13.89 -8.17 -23.39
N ALA A 100 15.02 -8.81 -23.08
CA ALA A 100 15.94 -9.34 -24.09
C ALA A 100 15.26 -10.36 -25.02
N VAL A 101 14.47 -11.29 -24.48
CA VAL A 101 13.71 -12.27 -25.26
C VAL A 101 12.66 -11.58 -26.14
N THR A 102 11.98 -10.54 -25.65
CA THR A 102 11.05 -9.77 -26.48
C THR A 102 11.77 -8.98 -27.58
N TYR A 103 13.00 -8.51 -27.37
CA TYR A 103 13.79 -7.89 -28.44
C TYR A 103 14.20 -8.92 -29.51
N ILE A 104 14.55 -10.15 -29.14
CA ILE A 104 14.95 -11.22 -30.07
C ILE A 104 13.77 -11.77 -30.87
N LEU A 105 12.59 -11.90 -30.25
CA LEU A 105 11.37 -12.42 -30.92
C LEU A 105 10.64 -11.36 -31.77
N ASN A 106 11.00 -10.08 -31.62
CA ASN A 106 10.37 -8.95 -32.30
C ASN A 106 11.35 -8.28 -33.28
N GLU A 107 12.39 -9.00 -33.72
CA GLU A 107 13.06 -8.70 -34.98
C GLU A 107 12.07 -8.99 -36.14
N PRO A 108 11.98 -8.12 -37.16
CA PRO A 108 11.06 -8.30 -38.28
C PRO A 108 11.41 -9.52 -39.15
#